data_AF-A0A432SUR8-F1
#
_entry.id   AF-A0A432SUR8-F1
#
_cell.length_a   1.000
_cell.length_b   1.000
_cell.length_c   1.000
_cell.angle_alpha   90.00
_cell.angle_beta   90.00
_cell.angle_gamma   90.00
#
_symmetry.space_group_name_H-M   'P 1'
#
loop_
_entity.id
_entity.type
_entity.pdbx_description
1 polymer ?
#
loop_
_entity_poly.entity_id
_entity_poly.type
_entity_poly.pdbx_seq_one_letter_code
_entity_poly.pdbx_strand_id
1 'polypeptide(L)'
;MNIKSLLETELWDVIEKNYHNENYTGAIDDAVFHIRDIIREKSTLENDGKDLINQAFSEKNPKIKLNKLRTKHEKNIQTGVRDSLLGIWGLIRNTRNHEKHDDTIEDAFSIILHINYLLKIIGKAKSSFSIDVFITSVYDKHFEQTEEYAKLLVNEIPSKQLEDTIFHLYGNIKNKINIIDSGYYDEVEAYLLDENYRNFQSLKLVFVEIMNRVDENSRKEIYIKMSLDFKTLDACIELFWKVYLILEQWEELGKRIKLRLTNIIVENFDDYELKEYQNKIFIEGWDYFDDATQAKIKDLYIHDTSDYYLEESKLKYKVNRVPIKIQAPLKIPEIDINEDEIPF
;
A
#
# COMPACT_ATOMS: atom_id res chain seq x y z
N MET A 1 36.86 18.94 -14.62
CA MET A 1 36.40 18.38 -13.33
C MET A 1 35.15 17.55 -13.61
N ASN A 2 35.03 16.31 -13.11
CA ASN A 2 33.89 15.45 -13.45
C ASN A 2 32.74 15.64 -12.43
N ILE A 3 31.65 16.31 -12.83
CA ILE A 3 30.51 16.60 -11.94
C ILE A 3 29.89 15.32 -11.36
N LYS A 4 29.84 14.22 -12.14
CA LYS A 4 29.25 12.93 -11.74
C LYS A 4 29.78 12.42 -10.40
N SER A 5 31.08 12.60 -10.16
CA SER A 5 31.72 12.15 -8.91
C SER A 5 31.31 12.94 -7.66
N LEU A 6 30.64 14.08 -7.82
CA LEU A 6 30.25 14.98 -6.74
C LEU A 6 28.74 14.92 -6.41
N LEU A 7 27.95 14.29 -7.29
CA LEU A 7 26.50 14.21 -7.18
C LEU A 7 26.04 12.91 -6.54
N GLU A 8 24.87 12.94 -5.91
CA GLU A 8 24.14 11.70 -5.60
C GLU A 8 23.76 10.98 -6.90
N THR A 9 23.77 9.64 -6.88
CA THR A 9 23.53 8.81 -8.06
C THR A 9 22.18 9.13 -8.71
N GLU A 10 21.11 9.20 -7.91
CA GLU A 10 19.76 9.51 -8.39
C GLU A 10 19.71 10.88 -9.11
N LEU A 11 20.42 11.90 -8.62
CA LEU A 11 20.48 13.21 -9.27
C LEU A 11 21.28 13.17 -10.58
N TRP A 12 22.38 12.41 -10.62
CA TRP A 12 23.13 12.26 -11.88
C TRP A 12 22.29 11.58 -12.95
N ASP A 13 21.59 10.50 -12.59
CA ASP A 13 20.82 9.68 -13.54
C ASP A 13 19.72 10.50 -14.24
N VAL A 14 19.09 11.44 -13.53
CA VAL A 14 18.05 12.30 -14.13
C VAL A 14 18.63 13.37 -15.06
N ILE A 15 19.83 13.89 -14.81
CA ILE A 15 20.42 14.98 -15.62
C ILE A 15 21.34 14.49 -16.74
N GLU A 16 21.83 13.25 -16.67
CA GLU A 16 22.93 12.71 -17.49
C GLU A 16 22.71 12.95 -18.98
N LYS A 17 21.48 12.72 -19.45
CA LYS A 17 21.09 12.89 -20.86
C LYS A 17 21.25 14.34 -21.32
N ASN A 18 20.67 15.30 -20.60
CA ASN A 18 20.74 16.70 -20.99
C ASN A 18 22.15 17.26 -20.84
N TYR A 19 22.87 16.83 -19.80
CA TYR A 19 24.25 17.21 -19.57
C TYR A 19 25.18 16.77 -20.72
N HIS A 20 25.04 15.52 -21.19
CA HIS A 20 25.86 15.01 -22.31
C HIS A 20 25.53 15.64 -23.66
N ASN A 21 24.29 16.09 -23.85
CA ASN A 21 23.87 16.79 -25.06
C ASN A 21 24.22 18.29 -25.05
N GLU A 22 25.00 18.75 -24.06
CA GLU A 22 25.32 20.16 -23.84
C GLU A 22 24.06 21.04 -23.67
N ASN A 23 22.93 20.41 -23.32
CA ASN A 23 21.69 21.10 -22.98
C ASN A 23 21.69 21.42 -21.48
N TYR A 24 22.51 22.38 -21.08
CA TYR A 24 22.73 22.74 -19.69
C TYR A 24 21.48 23.32 -19.02
N THR A 25 20.69 24.12 -19.74
CA THR A 25 19.39 24.61 -19.27
C THR A 25 18.46 23.43 -18.95
N GLY A 26 18.39 22.42 -19.83
CA GLY A 26 17.61 21.21 -19.59
C GLY A 26 18.11 20.39 -18.40
N ALA A 27 19.43 20.29 -18.21
CA ALA A 27 20.00 19.59 -17.06
C ALA A 27 19.67 20.29 -15.73
N ILE A 28 19.61 21.63 -15.73
CA ILE A 28 19.14 22.41 -14.58
C ILE A 28 17.66 22.14 -14.32
N ASP A 29 16.81 22.15 -15.34
CA ASP A 29 15.37 21.89 -15.20
C ASP A 29 15.12 20.48 -14.65
N ASP A 30 15.83 19.46 -15.14
CA ASP A 30 15.75 18.08 -14.62
C ASP A 30 16.12 18.03 -13.13
N ALA A 31 17.20 18.71 -12.72
CA ALA A 31 17.61 18.77 -11.32
C ALA A 31 16.56 19.47 -10.43
N VAL A 32 15.95 20.56 -10.93
CA VAL A 32 14.89 21.29 -10.23
C VAL A 32 13.64 20.42 -10.07
N PHE A 33 13.24 19.69 -11.11
CA PHE A 33 12.10 18.78 -11.03
C PHE A 33 12.38 17.61 -10.10
N HIS A 34 13.60 17.08 -10.11
CA HIS A 34 13.98 16.02 -9.18
C HIS A 34 13.86 16.45 -7.72
N ILE A 35 14.41 17.61 -7.32
CA ILE A 35 14.26 18.08 -5.94
C ILE A 35 12.81 18.42 -5.59
N ARG A 36 12.00 18.91 -6.53
CA ARG A 36 10.54 19.09 -6.34
C ARG A 36 9.87 17.76 -5.99
N ASP A 37 10.17 16.72 -6.75
CA ASP A 37 9.51 15.42 -6.60
C ASP A 37 9.92 14.75 -5.28
N ILE A 38 11.18 14.87 -4.86
CA ILE A 38 11.63 14.46 -3.52
C ILE A 38 10.90 15.23 -2.41
N ILE A 39 10.66 16.54 -2.58
CA ILE A 39 9.88 17.32 -1.62
C ILE A 39 8.44 16.84 -1.57
N ARG A 40 7.79 16.56 -2.71
CA ARG A 40 6.43 16.01 -2.75
C ARG A 40 6.35 14.67 -2.04
N GLU A 41 7.25 13.74 -2.38
CA GLU A 41 7.28 12.41 -1.76
C GLU A 41 7.41 12.51 -0.23
N LYS A 42 8.35 13.32 0.26
CA LYS A 42 8.58 13.46 1.71
C LYS A 42 7.53 14.26 2.46
N SER A 43 6.81 15.15 1.79
CA SER A 43 5.79 16.00 2.41
C SER A 43 4.35 15.53 2.23
N THR A 44 4.13 14.55 1.34
CA THR A 44 2.83 14.06 0.87
C THR A 44 1.92 15.16 0.31
N LEU A 45 2.51 16.27 -0.13
CA LEU A 45 1.80 17.39 -0.74
C LEU A 45 1.75 17.24 -2.27
N GLU A 46 0.59 17.55 -2.84
CA GLU A 46 0.40 17.56 -4.31
C GLU A 46 0.63 18.94 -4.94
N ASN A 47 0.79 19.99 -4.12
CA ASN A 47 1.02 21.36 -4.57
C ASN A 47 2.29 21.49 -5.41
N ASP A 48 2.48 22.65 -6.07
CA ASP A 48 3.71 22.97 -6.81
C ASP A 48 4.31 24.32 -6.38
N GLY A 49 5.55 24.54 -6.78
CA GLY A 49 6.30 25.77 -6.64
C GLY A 49 6.35 26.34 -5.23
N LYS A 50 6.09 27.64 -5.11
CA LYS A 50 6.22 28.36 -3.83
C LYS A 50 5.31 27.78 -2.76
N ASP A 51 4.10 27.33 -3.13
CA ASP A 51 3.14 26.78 -2.18
C ASP A 51 3.61 25.42 -1.62
N LEU A 52 4.14 24.55 -2.48
CA LEU A 52 4.78 23.31 -2.07
C LEU A 52 5.92 23.57 -1.07
N ILE A 53 6.85 24.47 -1.43
CA ILE A 53 8.03 24.76 -0.60
C ILE A 53 7.64 25.38 0.74
N ASN A 54 6.73 26.36 0.74
CA ASN A 54 6.29 27.03 1.96
C ASN A 54 5.58 26.08 2.93
N GLN A 55 4.73 25.20 2.42
CA GLN A 55 4.03 24.23 3.26
C GLN A 55 4.97 23.13 3.75
N ALA A 56 5.83 22.60 2.87
CA ALA A 56 6.77 21.54 3.21
C ALA A 56 7.71 21.96 4.34
N PHE A 57 8.25 23.18 4.28
CA PHE A 57 9.27 23.66 5.21
C PHE A 57 8.80 24.79 6.15
N SER A 58 7.49 24.90 6.41
CA SER A 58 6.95 25.99 7.25
C SER A 58 7.55 26.01 8.67
N GLU A 59 7.66 27.18 9.29
CA GLU A 59 8.22 27.28 10.65
C GLU A 59 7.26 26.77 11.73
N LYS A 60 5.95 26.86 11.49
CA LYS A 60 4.92 26.48 12.46
C LYS A 60 4.51 25.02 12.35
N ASN A 61 4.25 24.54 11.13
CA ASN A 61 3.78 23.18 10.88
C ASN A 61 4.46 22.58 9.64
N PRO A 62 5.78 22.30 9.70
CA PRO A 62 6.51 21.73 8.58
C PRO A 62 6.08 20.28 8.35
N LYS A 63 5.87 19.92 7.08
CA LYS A 63 5.72 18.52 6.66
C LYS A 63 7.06 17.79 6.60
N ILE A 64 8.13 18.53 6.27
CA ILE A 64 9.50 18.03 6.29
C ILE A 64 10.26 18.73 7.42
N LYS A 65 10.62 17.97 8.47
CA LYS A 65 11.44 18.45 9.58
C LYS A 65 12.91 18.11 9.32
N LEU A 66 13.73 19.13 9.05
CA LEU A 66 15.17 18.93 8.81
C LEU A 66 15.95 18.55 10.09
N ASN A 67 15.42 18.91 11.25
CA ASN A 67 15.99 18.66 12.57
C ASN A 67 14.90 18.75 13.65
N LYS A 68 15.26 18.87 14.94
CA LYS A 68 14.30 18.87 16.05
C LYS A 68 13.56 20.21 16.25
N LEU A 69 13.98 21.29 15.59
CA LEU A 69 13.38 22.63 15.65
C LEU A 69 13.26 23.22 17.07
N ARG A 70 14.16 22.82 17.99
CA ARG A 70 14.14 23.26 19.39
C ARG A 70 14.88 24.57 19.57
N THR A 71 16.05 24.69 18.95
CA THR A 71 16.93 25.85 19.08
C THR A 71 16.71 26.86 17.96
N LYS A 72 17.12 28.11 18.18
CA LYS A 72 17.13 29.15 17.14
C LYS A 72 17.97 28.73 15.92
N HIS A 73 19.11 28.10 16.16
CA HIS A 73 19.98 27.59 15.09
C HIS A 73 19.26 26.54 14.23
N GLU A 74 18.61 25.58 14.86
CA GLU A 74 17.80 24.54 14.19
C GLU A 74 16.66 25.13 13.35
N LYS A 75 15.95 26.12 13.87
CA LYS A 75 14.90 26.85 13.14
C LYS A 75 15.48 27.64 11.97
N ASN A 76 16.64 28.27 12.14
CA ASN A 76 17.31 28.98 11.05
C ASN A 76 17.73 28.05 9.91
N ILE A 77 18.12 26.80 10.20
CA ILE A 77 18.39 25.81 9.14
C ILE A 77 17.12 25.51 8.34
N GLN A 78 15.99 25.30 9.03
CA GLN A 78 14.69 25.06 8.40
C GLN A 78 14.30 26.21 7.46
N THR A 79 14.32 27.44 7.98
CA THR A 79 14.01 28.67 7.23
C THR A 79 15.01 28.88 6.09
N GLY A 80 16.30 28.67 6.33
CA GLY A 80 17.35 28.84 5.32
C GLY A 80 17.16 27.91 4.12
N VAL A 81 16.87 26.63 4.36
CA VAL A 81 16.59 25.68 3.26
C VAL A 81 15.33 26.06 2.50
N ARG A 82 14.25 26.46 3.20
CA ARG A 82 13.02 26.96 2.56
C ARG A 82 13.33 28.13 1.64
N ASP A 83 14.04 29.13 2.12
CA ASP A 83 14.31 30.36 1.38
C ASP A 83 15.27 30.12 0.20
N SER A 84 16.26 29.23 0.35
CA SER A 84 17.10 28.77 -0.76
C SER A 84 16.28 28.08 -1.86
N LEU A 85 15.33 27.21 -1.50
CA LEU A 85 14.45 26.55 -2.46
C LEU A 85 13.51 27.55 -3.15
N LEU A 86 12.96 28.53 -2.42
CA LEU A 86 12.16 29.60 -3.00
C LEU A 86 12.98 30.44 -3.99
N GLY A 87 14.27 30.66 -3.68
CA GLY A 87 15.23 31.28 -4.57
C GLY A 87 15.42 30.48 -5.85
N ILE A 88 15.69 29.17 -5.76
CA ILE A 88 15.76 28.28 -6.92
C ILE A 88 14.47 28.35 -7.75
N TRP A 89 13.31 28.27 -7.11
CA TRP A 89 12.04 28.29 -7.83
C TRP A 89 11.77 29.63 -8.55
N GLY A 90 11.99 30.73 -7.85
CA GLY A 90 11.70 32.07 -8.35
C GLY A 90 12.72 32.58 -9.35
N LEU A 91 14.02 32.43 -9.04
CA LEU A 91 15.11 32.95 -9.86
C LEU A 91 15.53 31.97 -10.94
N ILE A 92 15.64 30.67 -10.64
CA ILE A 92 16.20 29.71 -11.59
C ILE A 92 15.12 29.13 -12.48
N ARG A 93 14.13 28.46 -11.89
CA ARG A 93 13.08 27.76 -12.62
C ARG A 93 12.17 28.72 -13.39
N ASN A 94 11.61 29.73 -12.71
CA ASN A 94 10.58 30.56 -13.34
C ASN A 94 11.15 31.40 -14.48
N THR A 95 12.35 31.96 -14.36
CA THR A 95 12.96 32.78 -15.42
C THR A 95 13.21 31.95 -16.70
N ARG A 96 13.71 30.72 -16.56
CA ARG A 96 13.94 29.78 -17.67
C ARG A 96 12.67 29.30 -18.36
N ASN A 97 11.55 29.26 -17.64
CA ASN A 97 10.25 28.89 -18.21
C ASN A 97 9.52 30.05 -18.91
N HIS A 98 9.83 31.30 -18.53
CA HIS A 98 9.19 32.48 -19.12
C HIS A 98 9.94 33.02 -20.34
N GLU A 99 11.27 32.88 -20.37
CA GLU A 99 12.11 33.34 -21.47
C GLU A 99 13.17 32.31 -21.85
N LYS A 100 13.61 32.33 -23.10
CA LYS A 100 14.68 31.43 -23.57
C LYS A 100 15.98 31.79 -22.84
N HIS A 101 16.54 30.82 -22.13
CA HIS A 101 17.80 30.96 -21.41
C HIS A 101 18.82 29.94 -21.94
N ASP A 102 20.06 30.40 -22.07
CA ASP A 102 21.17 29.59 -22.56
C ASP A 102 22.23 29.54 -21.46
N ASP A 103 22.13 28.51 -20.62
CA ASP A 103 23.05 28.31 -19.50
C ASP A 103 24.39 27.78 -19.99
N THR A 104 25.48 28.29 -19.42
CA THR A 104 26.80 27.71 -19.62
C THR A 104 26.97 26.44 -18.79
N ILE A 105 28.02 25.67 -19.09
CA ILE A 105 28.40 24.53 -18.24
C ILE A 105 28.73 24.98 -16.81
N GLU A 106 29.33 26.15 -16.64
CA GLU A 106 29.65 26.72 -15.33
C GLU A 106 28.40 27.09 -14.53
N ASP A 107 27.37 27.63 -15.20
CA ASP A 107 26.07 27.94 -14.60
C ASP A 107 25.39 26.66 -14.12
N ALA A 108 25.28 25.66 -14.99
CA ALA A 108 24.70 24.36 -14.64
C ALA A 108 25.47 23.68 -13.52
N PHE A 109 26.80 23.67 -13.58
CA PHE A 109 27.62 23.06 -12.53
C PHE A 109 27.37 23.72 -11.17
N SER A 110 27.29 25.06 -11.13
CA SER A 110 27.05 25.82 -9.90
C SER A 110 25.65 25.55 -9.31
N ILE A 111 24.62 25.57 -10.16
CA ILE A 111 23.23 25.39 -9.75
C ILE A 111 22.98 23.94 -9.32
N ILE A 112 23.43 22.96 -10.10
CA ILE A 112 23.22 21.53 -9.83
C ILE A 112 23.96 21.12 -8.55
N LEU A 113 25.17 21.63 -8.30
CA LEU A 113 25.85 21.38 -7.02
C LEU A 113 25.13 21.99 -5.83
N HIS A 114 24.51 23.16 -5.99
CA HIS A 114 23.69 23.75 -4.94
C HIS A 114 22.43 22.90 -4.67
N ILE A 115 21.74 22.43 -5.73
CA ILE A 115 20.60 21.51 -5.61
C ILE A 115 21.01 20.21 -4.92
N ASN A 116 22.14 19.62 -5.31
CA ASN A 116 22.71 18.43 -4.68
C ASN A 116 23.00 18.64 -3.18
N TYR A 117 23.51 19.81 -2.79
CA TYR A 117 23.71 20.14 -1.39
C TYR A 117 22.39 20.20 -0.61
N LEU A 118 21.34 20.80 -1.18
CA LEU A 118 20.01 20.83 -0.57
C LEU A 118 19.38 19.43 -0.49
N LEU A 119 19.51 18.62 -1.53
CA LEU A 119 19.08 17.22 -1.54
C LEU A 119 19.71 16.43 -0.40
N LYS A 120 21.02 16.57 -0.16
CA LYS A 120 21.70 15.92 0.97
C LYS A 120 21.15 16.35 2.34
N ILE A 121 20.68 17.59 2.48
CA ILE A 121 20.03 18.06 3.72
C ILE A 121 18.63 17.47 3.84
N ILE A 122 17.84 17.51 2.76
CA ILE A 122 16.46 17.00 2.72
C ILE A 122 16.43 15.47 2.86
N GLY A 123 17.39 14.76 2.28
CA GLY A 123 17.56 13.31 2.38
C GLY A 123 17.75 12.85 3.82
N LYS A 124 18.49 13.63 4.62
CA LYS A 124 18.71 13.39 6.07
C LYS A 124 17.50 13.77 6.94
N ALA A 125 16.53 14.49 6.40
CA ALA A 125 15.33 14.86 7.14
C ALA A 125 14.51 13.60 7.43
N LYS A 126 14.06 13.45 8.69
CA LYS A 126 13.11 12.40 9.04
C LYS A 126 11.83 12.64 8.25
N SER A 127 11.33 11.62 7.54
CA SER A 127 9.93 11.63 7.09
C SER A 127 9.06 11.86 8.33
N SER A 128 8.02 12.69 8.23
CA SER A 128 7.03 12.82 9.30
C SER A 128 6.31 11.49 9.56
N PHE A 129 6.29 10.62 8.55
CA PHE A 129 5.77 9.28 8.65
C PHE A 129 6.63 8.40 9.55
N SER A 130 5.95 7.75 10.49
CA SER A 130 6.49 6.77 11.42
C SER A 130 5.55 5.57 11.37
N ILE A 131 6.08 4.40 11.04
CA ILE A 131 5.30 3.17 10.94
C ILE A 131 4.51 2.93 12.23
N ASP A 132 5.13 3.09 13.40
CA ASP A 132 4.44 2.91 14.70
C ASP A 132 3.25 3.85 14.90
N VAL A 133 3.37 5.11 14.47
CA VAL A 133 2.30 6.10 14.58
C VAL A 133 1.18 5.76 13.61
N PHE A 134 1.53 5.41 12.37
CA PHE A 134 0.58 4.97 11.36
C PHE A 134 -0.22 3.75 11.84
N ILE A 135 0.45 2.73 12.39
CA ILE A 135 -0.19 1.53 12.92
C ILE A 135 -1.12 1.87 14.07
N THR A 136 -0.74 2.81 14.95
CA THR A 136 -1.62 3.31 16.01
C THR A 136 -2.89 3.92 15.43
N SER A 137 -2.80 4.68 14.33
CA SER A 137 -3.96 5.25 13.63
C SER A 137 -4.86 4.19 12.99
N VAL A 138 -4.31 3.08 12.48
CA VAL A 138 -5.11 1.96 11.93
C VAL A 138 -5.98 1.32 13.01
N TYR A 139 -5.45 1.21 14.23
CA TYR A 139 -6.16 0.65 15.38
C TYR A 139 -6.86 1.72 16.24
N ASP A 140 -7.05 2.93 15.72
CA ASP A 140 -7.72 3.99 16.46
C ASP A 140 -9.21 3.64 16.66
N LYS A 141 -9.70 3.81 17.89
CA LYS A 141 -11.12 3.56 18.24
C LYS A 141 -12.10 4.51 17.54
N HIS A 142 -11.64 5.49 16.78
CA HIS A 142 -12.42 6.40 15.95
C HIS A 142 -12.06 6.26 14.46
N PHE A 143 -11.36 5.19 14.07
CA PHE A 143 -11.16 4.86 12.67
C PHE A 143 -12.51 4.77 11.93
N GLU A 144 -12.64 5.55 10.86
CA GLU A 144 -13.81 5.57 10.00
C GLU A 144 -13.70 4.42 8.99
N GLN A 145 -14.59 3.42 9.08
CA GLN A 145 -14.52 2.17 8.31
C GLN A 145 -15.00 2.35 6.86
N THR A 146 -14.34 3.24 6.13
CA THR A 146 -14.62 3.54 4.71
C THR A 146 -13.34 3.44 3.89
N GLU A 147 -13.49 3.09 2.61
CA GLU A 147 -12.39 3.09 1.64
C GLU A 147 -11.76 4.46 1.49
N GLU A 148 -12.56 5.54 1.52
CA GLU A 148 -12.09 6.92 1.41
C GLU A 148 -11.14 7.28 2.56
N TYR A 149 -11.50 6.95 3.80
CA TYR A 149 -10.64 7.20 4.95
C TYR A 149 -9.35 6.37 4.92
N ALA A 150 -9.46 5.09 4.55
CA ALA A 150 -8.29 4.23 4.39
C ALA A 150 -7.32 4.76 3.33
N LYS A 151 -7.84 5.28 2.21
CA LYS A 151 -7.05 5.93 1.16
C LYS A 151 -6.33 7.18 1.64
N LEU A 152 -7.01 8.04 2.40
CA LEU A 152 -6.37 9.22 3.00
C LEU A 152 -5.22 8.82 3.92
N LEU A 153 -5.44 7.80 4.77
CA LEU A 153 -4.43 7.32 5.70
C LEU A 153 -3.24 6.68 4.96
N VAL A 154 -3.50 5.84 3.96
CA VAL A 154 -2.46 5.19 3.15
C VAL A 154 -1.65 6.21 2.35
N ASN A 155 -2.25 7.31 1.87
CA ASN A 155 -1.54 8.40 1.19
C ASN A 155 -0.46 9.07 2.05
N GLU A 156 -0.48 8.88 3.37
CA GLU A 156 0.59 9.35 4.26
C GLU A 156 1.86 8.51 4.18
N ILE A 157 1.78 7.28 3.67
CA ILE A 157 2.91 6.35 3.56
C ILE A 157 3.79 6.75 2.35
N PRO A 158 5.09 7.04 2.57
CA PRO A 158 6.04 7.24 1.48
C PRO A 158 6.17 5.98 0.63
N SER A 159 6.31 6.10 -0.69
CA SER A 159 6.35 4.95 -1.61
C SER A 159 7.41 3.92 -1.23
N LYS A 160 8.61 4.39 -0.81
CA LYS A 160 9.72 3.52 -0.35
C LYS A 160 9.43 2.76 0.95
N GLN A 161 8.34 3.07 1.68
CA GLN A 161 7.98 2.46 2.97
C GLN A 161 6.69 1.62 2.91
N LEU A 162 6.07 1.46 1.74
CA LEU A 162 4.84 0.68 1.60
C LEU A 162 5.05 -0.79 2.01
N GLU A 163 6.12 -1.41 1.53
CA GLU A 163 6.45 -2.81 1.83
C GLU A 163 6.75 -3.01 3.34
N ASP A 164 7.61 -2.17 3.92
CA ASP A 164 7.92 -2.22 5.35
C ASP A 164 6.66 -2.02 6.20
N THR A 165 5.78 -1.11 5.81
CA THR A 165 4.52 -0.84 6.53
C THR A 165 3.60 -2.06 6.49
N ILE A 166 3.47 -2.75 5.36
CA ILE A 166 2.71 -4.00 5.25
C ILE A 166 3.26 -5.04 6.21
N PHE A 167 4.57 -5.26 6.25
CA PHE A 167 5.13 -6.28 7.15
C PHE A 167 4.96 -5.94 8.62
N HIS A 168 4.98 -4.67 9.00
CA HIS A 168 4.70 -4.27 10.39
C HIS A 168 3.21 -4.40 10.73
N LEU A 169 2.30 -4.06 9.81
CA LEU A 169 0.87 -4.33 9.99
C LEU A 169 0.63 -5.82 10.18
N TYR A 170 1.20 -6.64 9.30
CA TYR A 170 1.11 -8.09 9.36
C TYR A 170 1.71 -8.69 10.65
N GLY A 171 2.89 -8.23 11.06
CA GLY A 171 3.56 -8.67 12.28
C GLY A 171 2.80 -8.31 13.56
N ASN A 172 2.11 -7.16 13.59
CA ASN A 172 1.29 -6.79 14.74
C ASN A 172 0.07 -7.70 14.94
N ILE A 173 -0.50 -8.21 13.84
CA ILE A 173 -1.56 -9.23 13.89
C ILE A 173 -1.03 -10.50 14.55
N LYS A 174 0.14 -10.98 14.10
CA LYS A 174 0.82 -12.17 14.63
C LYS A 174 1.06 -12.07 16.14
N ASN A 175 1.59 -10.95 16.61
CA ASN A 175 1.89 -10.74 18.03
C ASN A 175 0.63 -10.66 18.91
N LYS A 176 -0.46 -10.07 18.41
CA LYS A 176 -1.72 -10.01 19.17
C LYS A 176 -2.41 -11.36 19.28
N ILE A 177 -2.25 -12.24 18.29
CA ILE A 177 -2.91 -13.55 18.26
C ILE A 177 -2.15 -14.60 19.08
N ASN A 178 -0.82 -14.54 19.13
CA ASN A 178 -0.01 -15.43 19.99
C ASN A 178 -0.32 -15.31 21.50
N ILE A 179 -1.01 -14.26 21.93
CA ILE A 179 -1.45 -14.08 23.32
C ILE A 179 -2.65 -15.02 23.65
N ILE A 180 -3.36 -15.51 22.63
CA ILE A 180 -4.63 -16.25 22.76
C ILE A 180 -4.41 -17.77 22.92
N ASP A 181 -3.19 -18.25 22.63
CA ASP A 181 -2.81 -19.68 22.73
C ASP A 181 -2.79 -20.23 24.18
N SER A 182 -3.25 -19.45 25.18
CA SER A 182 -3.34 -19.86 26.58
C SER A 182 -4.67 -20.52 26.99
N GLY A 183 -5.48 -20.99 26.03
CA GLY A 183 -6.40 -22.11 26.28
C GLY A 183 -7.83 -21.81 26.74
N TYR A 184 -8.49 -20.77 26.23
CA TYR A 184 -9.93 -20.58 26.47
C TYR A 184 -10.70 -20.24 25.19
N TYR A 185 -11.49 -21.22 24.72
CA TYR A 185 -12.33 -21.13 23.51
C TYR A 185 -13.54 -20.17 23.67
N ASP A 186 -14.06 -19.99 24.88
CA ASP A 186 -15.16 -19.03 25.15
C ASP A 186 -14.74 -17.56 24.96
N GLU A 187 -13.43 -17.26 24.97
CA GLU A 187 -12.91 -15.92 24.70
C GLU A 187 -12.87 -15.61 23.20
N VAL A 188 -12.96 -16.59 22.31
CA VAL A 188 -12.88 -16.42 20.85
C VAL A 188 -14.11 -15.69 20.31
N GLU A 189 -15.29 -16.05 20.81
CA GLU A 189 -16.54 -15.39 20.47
C GLU A 189 -16.56 -13.95 21.03
N ALA A 190 -16.11 -13.75 22.27
CA ALA A 190 -15.90 -12.42 22.85
C ALA A 190 -14.84 -11.58 22.11
N TYR A 191 -13.80 -12.23 21.57
CA TYR A 191 -12.75 -11.59 20.77
C TYR A 191 -13.30 -11.07 19.45
N LEU A 192 -14.34 -11.69 18.89
CA LEU A 192 -14.97 -11.28 17.65
C LEU A 192 -16.07 -10.22 17.85
N LEU A 193 -16.39 -9.84 19.08
CA LEU A 193 -17.64 -9.14 19.40
C LEU A 193 -17.59 -7.61 19.60
N ASP A 194 -16.45 -6.91 19.54
CA ASP A 194 -16.52 -5.43 19.38
C ASP A 194 -15.23 -4.76 18.86
N GLU A 195 -14.19 -4.65 19.69
CA GLU A 195 -13.02 -3.81 19.37
C GLU A 195 -12.06 -4.47 18.37
N ASN A 196 -11.87 -5.78 18.47
CA ASN A 196 -10.96 -6.51 17.57
C ASN A 196 -11.56 -6.74 16.18
N TYR A 197 -12.88 -6.97 16.08
CA TYR A 197 -13.56 -7.02 14.78
C TYR A 197 -13.49 -5.67 14.07
N ARG A 198 -13.67 -4.57 14.81
CA ARG A 198 -13.49 -3.22 14.26
C ARG A 198 -12.05 -2.99 13.78
N ASN A 199 -11.07 -3.31 14.62
CA ASN A 199 -9.65 -3.24 14.27
C ASN A 199 -9.31 -4.05 13.02
N PHE A 200 -9.96 -5.19 12.85
CA PHE A 200 -9.81 -6.00 11.65
C PHE A 200 -10.37 -5.32 10.41
N GLN A 201 -11.57 -4.76 10.48
CA GLN A 201 -12.16 -4.04 9.35
C GLN A 201 -11.31 -2.83 8.95
N SER A 202 -10.77 -2.09 9.92
CA SER A 202 -9.81 -0.99 9.67
C SER A 202 -8.57 -1.50 8.95
N LEU A 203 -7.97 -2.57 9.47
CA LEU A 203 -6.80 -3.20 8.89
C LEU A 203 -7.07 -3.74 7.47
N LYS A 204 -8.22 -4.36 7.22
CA LYS A 204 -8.62 -4.87 5.92
C LYS A 204 -8.61 -3.75 4.88
N LEU A 205 -9.30 -2.65 5.17
CA LEU A 205 -9.39 -1.50 4.27
C LEU A 205 -8.00 -0.91 3.97
N VAL A 206 -7.18 -0.76 5.01
CA VAL A 206 -5.82 -0.23 4.88
C VAL A 206 -4.93 -1.19 4.11
N PHE A 207 -4.98 -2.49 4.39
CA PHE A 207 -4.16 -3.50 3.71
C PHE A 207 -4.44 -3.53 2.21
N VAL A 208 -5.71 -3.58 1.81
CA VAL A 208 -6.12 -3.54 0.40
C VAL A 208 -5.58 -2.29 -0.28
N GLU A 209 -5.73 -1.13 0.35
CA GLU A 209 -5.29 0.13 -0.26
C GLU A 209 -3.77 0.26 -0.34
N ILE A 210 -3.01 -0.29 0.61
CA ILE A 210 -1.54 -0.36 0.47
C ILE A 210 -1.18 -1.30 -0.69
N MET A 211 -1.79 -2.49 -0.77
CA MET A 211 -1.53 -3.45 -1.85
C MET A 211 -1.80 -2.84 -3.23
N ASN A 212 -2.86 -2.06 -3.38
CA ASN A 212 -3.19 -1.33 -4.63
C ASN A 212 -2.08 -0.33 -5.06
N ARG A 213 -1.25 0.15 -4.13
CA ARG A 213 -0.15 1.10 -4.41
C ARG A 213 1.21 0.44 -4.60
N VAL A 214 1.35 -0.84 -4.26
CA VAL A 214 2.59 -1.60 -4.42
C VAL A 214 2.70 -2.13 -5.85
N ASP A 215 3.89 -2.08 -6.44
CA ASP A 215 4.10 -2.61 -7.79
C ASP A 215 3.88 -4.13 -7.85
N GLU A 216 3.65 -4.65 -9.05
CA GLU A 216 3.29 -6.06 -9.25
C GLU A 216 4.35 -7.05 -8.72
N ASN A 217 5.65 -6.73 -8.81
CA ASN A 217 6.70 -7.62 -8.34
C ASN A 217 6.74 -7.64 -6.81
N SER A 218 6.72 -6.46 -6.19
CA SER A 218 6.69 -6.33 -4.74
C SER A 218 5.44 -6.98 -4.13
N ARG A 219 4.27 -6.85 -4.76
CA ARG A 219 3.04 -7.56 -4.34
C ARG A 219 3.23 -9.08 -4.31
N LYS A 220 3.81 -9.66 -5.37
CA LYS A 220 4.09 -11.11 -5.44
C LYS A 220 5.03 -11.55 -4.31
N GLU A 221 6.08 -10.78 -4.03
CA GLU A 221 7.03 -11.09 -2.95
C GLU A 221 6.37 -11.02 -1.57
N ILE A 222 5.53 -10.02 -1.32
CA ILE A 222 4.74 -9.89 -0.09
C ILE A 222 3.86 -11.12 0.11
N TYR A 223 3.09 -11.51 -0.91
CA TYR A 223 2.24 -12.69 -0.82
C TYR A 223 3.05 -13.97 -0.58
N ILE A 224 4.21 -14.14 -1.21
CA ILE A 224 5.09 -15.29 -0.99
C ILE A 224 5.58 -15.32 0.47
N LYS A 225 6.04 -14.19 1.02
CA LYS A 225 6.52 -14.08 2.41
C LYS A 225 5.40 -14.37 3.41
N MET A 226 4.25 -13.68 3.29
CA MET A 226 3.09 -13.91 4.17
C MET A 226 2.62 -15.36 4.13
N SER A 227 2.67 -15.99 2.96
CA SER A 227 2.22 -17.37 2.82
C SER A 227 3.19 -18.42 3.35
N LEU A 228 4.45 -18.07 3.62
CA LEU A 228 5.40 -18.95 4.31
C LEU A 228 5.10 -19.02 5.81
N ASP A 229 4.57 -17.94 6.39
CA ASP A 229 4.19 -17.83 7.81
C ASP A 229 2.99 -18.71 8.20
N PHE A 230 2.32 -19.35 7.24
CA PHE A 230 1.28 -20.36 7.51
C PHE A 230 1.84 -21.73 7.89
N LYS A 231 3.12 -22.01 7.65
CA LYS A 231 3.71 -23.34 7.90
C LYS A 231 3.89 -23.68 9.38
N THR A 232 3.77 -22.69 10.26
CA THR A 232 4.08 -22.78 11.68
C THR A 232 2.85 -22.52 12.54
N LEU A 233 1.66 -22.84 12.03
CA LEU A 233 0.40 -22.35 12.57
C LEU A 233 -0.40 -23.48 13.22
N ASP A 234 -0.67 -23.34 14.52
CA ASP A 234 -1.46 -24.32 15.29
C ASP A 234 -2.88 -23.80 15.63
N ALA A 235 -3.19 -22.51 15.39
CA ALA A 235 -4.46 -21.88 15.79
C ALA A 235 -5.35 -21.42 14.61
N CYS A 236 -6.60 -21.91 14.56
CA CYS A 236 -7.58 -21.61 13.50
C CYS A 236 -7.91 -20.11 13.35
N ILE A 237 -7.79 -19.32 14.42
CA ILE A 237 -8.08 -17.87 14.40
C ILE A 237 -6.96 -17.10 13.70
N GLU A 238 -5.69 -17.42 13.99
CA GLU A 238 -4.56 -16.82 13.27
C GLU A 238 -4.63 -17.14 11.78
N LEU A 239 -5.12 -18.33 11.48
CA LEU A 239 -5.29 -18.79 10.12
C LEU A 239 -6.39 -18.01 9.40
N PHE A 240 -7.54 -17.83 10.05
CA PHE A 240 -8.66 -17.05 9.52
C PHE A 240 -8.23 -15.65 9.07
N TRP A 241 -7.55 -14.89 9.95
CA TRP A 241 -7.17 -13.52 9.65
C TRP A 241 -6.11 -13.42 8.55
N LYS A 242 -5.12 -14.30 8.57
CA LYS A 242 -4.05 -14.33 7.55
C LYS A 242 -4.57 -14.76 6.18
N VAL A 243 -5.51 -15.72 6.14
CA VAL A 243 -6.16 -16.17 4.91
C VAL A 243 -7.06 -15.08 4.35
N TYR A 244 -7.92 -14.47 5.18
CA TYR A 244 -8.88 -13.47 4.72
C TYR A 244 -8.22 -12.24 4.07
N LEU A 245 -7.13 -11.72 4.64
CA LEU A 245 -6.38 -10.59 4.05
C LEU A 245 -5.80 -10.92 2.67
N ILE A 246 -5.54 -12.19 2.39
CA ILE A 246 -4.99 -12.66 1.11
C ILE A 246 -6.10 -13.02 0.12
N LEU A 247 -7.27 -13.49 0.59
CA LEU A 247 -8.40 -13.91 -0.26
C LEU A 247 -9.07 -12.76 -1.03
N GLU A 248 -9.12 -11.54 -0.48
CA GLU A 248 -9.68 -10.35 -1.18
C GLU A 248 -8.95 -10.04 -2.51
N GLN A 249 -7.72 -10.51 -2.65
CA GLN A 249 -6.89 -10.33 -3.84
C GLN A 249 -6.62 -11.67 -4.54
N TRP A 250 -7.52 -12.65 -4.35
CA TRP A 250 -7.34 -14.02 -4.84
C TRP A 250 -6.96 -14.09 -6.31
N GLU A 251 -7.60 -13.28 -7.16
CA GLU A 251 -7.31 -13.26 -8.60
C GLU A 251 -5.87 -12.84 -8.94
N GLU A 252 -5.23 -12.03 -8.10
CA GLU A 252 -3.84 -11.60 -8.30
C GLU A 252 -2.82 -12.67 -7.88
N LEU A 253 -3.24 -13.72 -7.18
CA LEU A 253 -2.34 -14.73 -6.63
C LEU A 253 -1.85 -15.71 -7.69
N GLY A 254 -0.54 -15.95 -7.68
CA GLY A 254 0.05 -17.02 -8.48
C GLY A 254 -0.47 -18.40 -8.08
N LYS A 255 -0.65 -19.29 -9.07
CA LYS A 255 -1.17 -20.66 -8.92
C LYS A 255 -0.57 -21.46 -7.74
N ARG A 256 0.75 -21.33 -7.53
CA ARG A 256 1.46 -22.00 -6.42
C ARG A 256 0.99 -21.52 -5.04
N ILE A 257 0.70 -20.24 -4.90
CA ILE A 257 0.22 -19.65 -3.64
C ILE A 257 -1.22 -20.10 -3.41
N LYS A 258 -2.08 -20.01 -4.45
CA LYS A 258 -3.47 -20.49 -4.42
C LYS A 258 -3.54 -21.94 -3.91
N LEU A 259 -2.83 -22.86 -4.56
CA LEU A 259 -2.82 -24.28 -4.19
C LEU A 259 -2.36 -24.51 -2.74
N ARG A 260 -1.35 -23.77 -2.27
CA ARG A 260 -0.87 -23.89 -0.89
C ARG A 260 -1.92 -23.37 0.11
N LEU A 261 -2.54 -22.22 -0.16
CA LEU A 261 -3.60 -21.68 0.68
C LEU A 261 -4.79 -22.63 0.73
N THR A 262 -5.19 -23.18 -0.41
CA THR A 262 -6.24 -24.22 -0.48
C THR A 262 -5.89 -25.41 0.42
N ASN A 263 -4.66 -25.93 0.34
CA ASN A 263 -4.27 -27.05 1.20
C ASN A 263 -4.28 -26.69 2.68
N ILE A 264 -3.77 -25.51 3.06
CA ILE A 264 -3.78 -25.06 4.45
C ILE A 264 -5.23 -24.92 4.97
N ILE A 265 -6.13 -24.36 4.16
CA ILE A 265 -7.56 -24.25 4.49
C ILE A 265 -8.17 -25.65 4.66
N VAL A 266 -7.89 -26.57 3.76
CA VAL A 266 -8.41 -27.94 3.86
C VAL A 266 -7.87 -28.67 5.09
N GLU A 267 -6.58 -28.55 5.40
CA GLU A 267 -5.93 -29.26 6.51
C GLU A 267 -6.34 -28.77 7.91
N ASN A 268 -6.82 -27.52 8.05
CA ASN A 268 -7.02 -26.88 9.36
C ASN A 268 -8.48 -26.54 9.68
N PHE A 269 -9.42 -26.74 8.76
CA PHE A 269 -10.83 -26.38 8.95
C PHE A 269 -11.79 -27.59 8.92
N ASP A 270 -11.29 -28.79 9.18
CA ASP A 270 -12.11 -29.99 9.38
C ASP A 270 -12.58 -30.12 10.85
N ASP A 271 -13.85 -30.50 10.99
CA ASP A 271 -14.61 -30.86 12.19
C ASP A 271 -15.47 -29.79 12.91
N TYR A 272 -16.78 -29.98 12.70
CA TYR A 272 -17.96 -29.75 13.55
C TYR A 272 -18.21 -28.40 14.24
N GLU A 273 -17.20 -27.73 14.81
CA GLU A 273 -17.38 -26.51 15.63
C GLU A 273 -17.28 -25.20 14.83
N LEU A 274 -16.89 -25.30 13.56
CA LEU A 274 -16.73 -24.16 12.66
C LEU A 274 -17.97 -23.88 11.79
N LYS A 275 -19.05 -24.66 11.85
CA LYS A 275 -20.19 -24.55 10.92
C LYS A 275 -20.89 -23.17 10.88
N GLU A 276 -20.87 -22.41 11.98
CA GLU A 276 -21.49 -21.07 12.03
C GLU A 276 -20.59 -19.97 11.46
N TYR A 277 -19.28 -20.04 11.72
CA TYR A 277 -18.29 -19.13 11.15
C TYR A 277 -17.93 -19.49 9.70
N GLN A 278 -17.88 -20.79 9.36
CA GLN A 278 -17.80 -21.30 7.99
C GLN A 278 -18.90 -20.66 7.15
N ASN A 279 -20.17 -20.65 7.57
CA ASN A 279 -21.21 -19.99 6.77
C ASN A 279 -20.90 -18.51 6.49
N LYS A 280 -20.35 -17.73 7.43
CA LYS A 280 -20.00 -16.32 7.19
C LYS A 280 -18.77 -16.13 6.28
N ILE A 281 -17.70 -16.88 6.55
CA ILE A 281 -16.41 -16.83 5.86
C ILE A 281 -16.54 -17.36 4.43
N PHE A 282 -17.32 -18.43 4.28
CA PHE A 282 -17.62 -19.05 3.02
C PHE A 282 -18.59 -18.15 2.24
N ILE A 283 -19.68 -17.63 2.80
CA ILE A 283 -20.58 -16.73 2.04
C ILE A 283 -19.88 -15.46 1.50
N GLU A 284 -18.90 -14.90 2.22
CA GLU A 284 -18.15 -13.73 1.74
C GLU A 284 -16.97 -14.07 0.80
N GLY A 285 -16.38 -15.27 0.92
CA GLY A 285 -15.22 -15.71 0.12
C GLY A 285 -15.48 -16.74 -0.98
N TRP A 286 -16.70 -17.31 -1.04
CA TRP A 286 -17.04 -18.47 -1.88
C TRP A 286 -16.94 -18.18 -3.38
N ASP A 287 -17.37 -16.99 -3.77
CA ASP A 287 -17.38 -16.55 -5.16
C ASP A 287 -15.96 -16.32 -5.73
N TYR A 288 -14.92 -16.36 -4.88
CA TYR A 288 -13.52 -16.21 -5.28
C TYR A 288 -12.82 -17.54 -5.58
N PHE A 289 -13.40 -18.70 -5.24
CA PHE A 289 -12.79 -20.00 -5.57
C PHE A 289 -13.20 -20.45 -6.97
N ASP A 290 -12.26 -21.02 -7.74
CA ASP A 290 -12.59 -21.63 -9.04
C ASP A 290 -13.48 -22.88 -8.87
N ASP A 291 -14.23 -23.21 -9.92
CA ASP A 291 -15.21 -24.32 -9.89
C ASP A 291 -14.59 -25.66 -9.47
N ALA A 292 -13.31 -25.90 -9.82
CA ALA A 292 -12.60 -27.12 -9.48
C ALA A 292 -12.23 -27.18 -7.98
N THR A 293 -11.88 -26.04 -7.39
CA THR A 293 -11.60 -25.88 -5.96
C THR A 293 -12.90 -25.96 -5.16
N GLN A 294 -13.95 -25.27 -5.62
CA GLN A 294 -15.29 -25.41 -5.06
C GLN A 294 -15.77 -26.86 -5.10
N ALA A 295 -15.54 -27.59 -6.19
CA ALA A 295 -15.93 -29.00 -6.32
C ALA A 295 -15.17 -29.92 -5.34
N LYS A 296 -13.85 -29.73 -5.17
CA LYS A 296 -13.07 -30.49 -4.17
C LYS A 296 -13.51 -30.19 -2.74
N ILE A 297 -13.84 -28.93 -2.44
CA ILE A 297 -14.36 -28.53 -1.14
C ILE A 297 -15.78 -29.11 -0.92
N LYS A 298 -16.62 -29.15 -1.97
CA LYS A 298 -17.94 -29.82 -1.93
C LYS A 298 -17.83 -31.33 -1.71
N ASP A 299 -16.88 -32.01 -2.35
CA ASP A 299 -16.68 -33.46 -2.18
C ASP A 299 -16.23 -33.82 -0.75
N LEU A 300 -15.47 -32.95 -0.09
CA LEU A 300 -15.15 -33.07 1.34
C LEU A 300 -16.42 -32.90 2.21
N TYR A 301 -17.36 -32.04 1.80
CA TYR A 301 -18.62 -31.76 2.49
C TYR A 301 -19.67 -32.88 2.40
N ILE A 302 -19.69 -33.64 1.29
CA ILE A 302 -20.74 -34.64 1.00
C ILE A 302 -20.57 -35.91 1.84
N HIS A 303 -19.39 -36.16 2.42
CA HIS A 303 -19.13 -37.37 3.18
C HIS A 303 -19.72 -37.40 4.61
N ASP A 304 -20.29 -36.30 5.12
CA ASP A 304 -20.72 -36.22 6.54
C ASP A 304 -22.10 -35.57 6.80
N THR A 305 -23.02 -35.57 5.82
CA THR A 305 -24.38 -35.04 6.02
C THR A 305 -25.48 -36.01 5.59
N SER A 306 -25.42 -37.28 6.02
CA SER A 306 -26.53 -38.21 5.80
C SER A 306 -27.74 -38.00 6.72
N ASP A 307 -27.67 -37.13 7.72
CA ASP A 307 -28.81 -36.83 8.58
C ASP A 307 -28.75 -35.36 9.01
N TYR A 308 -29.53 -34.49 8.38
CA TYR A 308 -30.39 -33.48 9.02
C TYR A 308 -30.90 -32.50 7.97
N TYR A 309 -32.22 -32.51 7.82
CA TYR A 309 -32.99 -31.60 6.99
C TYR A 309 -32.77 -30.13 7.39
N LEU A 310 -32.43 -29.29 6.41
CA LEU A 310 -32.58 -27.84 6.46
C LEU A 310 -34.08 -27.50 6.55
N GLU A 311 -34.60 -27.31 7.77
CA GLU A 311 -35.81 -26.50 7.94
C GLU A 311 -35.43 -25.02 7.96
N GLU A 312 -35.73 -24.37 6.84
CA GLU A 312 -35.83 -22.91 6.72
C GLU A 312 -36.75 -22.35 7.82
N SER A 313 -36.22 -21.81 8.92
CA SER A 313 -36.98 -20.80 9.69
C SER A 313 -36.13 -19.90 10.59
N LYS A 314 -36.22 -18.60 10.31
CA LYS A 314 -36.22 -17.47 11.27
C LYS A 314 -34.90 -17.09 11.96
N LEU A 315 -34.05 -16.35 11.25
CA LEU A 315 -33.33 -15.20 11.83
C LEU A 315 -33.32 -14.04 10.83
N LYS A 316 -34.30 -13.14 10.98
CA LYS A 316 -34.33 -11.85 10.29
C LYS A 316 -33.34 -10.90 10.97
N TYR A 317 -32.10 -10.86 10.49
CA TYR A 317 -31.29 -9.65 10.63
C TYR A 317 -31.55 -8.76 9.41
N LYS A 318 -32.21 -7.62 9.63
CA LYS A 318 -32.37 -6.55 8.65
C LYS A 318 -30.98 -5.90 8.44
N VAL A 319 -30.19 -6.47 7.56
CA VAL A 319 -29.08 -5.74 6.94
C VAL A 319 -29.70 -4.96 5.78
N ASN A 320 -29.70 -3.63 5.87
CA ASN A 320 -30.04 -2.76 4.76
C ASN A 320 -28.98 -2.94 3.67
N ARG A 321 -29.19 -3.92 2.78
CA ARG A 321 -28.44 -4.05 1.54
C ARG A 321 -28.81 -2.86 0.66
N VAL A 322 -27.86 -1.97 0.41
CA VAL A 322 -27.94 -1.09 -0.77
C VAL A 322 -27.66 -1.99 -1.98
N PRO A 323 -28.63 -2.21 -2.88
CA PRO A 323 -28.38 -3.04 -4.05
C PRO A 323 -27.52 -2.25 -5.04
N ILE A 324 -26.28 -2.70 -5.25
CA ILE A 324 -25.50 -2.31 -6.43
C ILE A 324 -26.23 -2.90 -7.64
N LYS A 325 -26.84 -2.04 -8.47
CA LYS A 325 -27.42 -2.42 -9.75
C LYS A 325 -26.29 -2.82 -10.69
N ILE A 326 -26.08 -4.12 -10.87
CA ILE A 326 -25.32 -4.66 -12.00
C ILE A 326 -26.15 -4.36 -13.26
N GLN A 327 -25.65 -3.49 -14.13
CA GLN A 327 -26.21 -3.35 -15.48
C GLN A 327 -26.01 -4.66 -16.25
N ALA A 328 -27.03 -5.03 -17.02
CA ALA A 328 -27.21 -6.31 -17.72
C ALA A 328 -25.96 -6.86 -18.45
N PRO A 329 -25.83 -8.18 -18.61
CA PRO A 329 -24.68 -8.81 -19.24
C PRO A 329 -24.50 -8.32 -20.69
N LEU A 330 -23.26 -7.93 -21.02
CA LEU A 330 -22.80 -7.72 -22.38
C LEU A 330 -23.06 -9.00 -23.20
N LYS A 331 -23.80 -8.87 -24.30
CA LYS A 331 -23.97 -9.93 -25.31
C LYS A 331 -22.60 -10.32 -25.84
N ILE A 332 -22.22 -11.58 -25.65
CA ILE A 332 -21.10 -12.22 -26.33
C ILE A 332 -21.49 -12.34 -27.82
N PRO A 333 -20.68 -11.87 -28.78
CA PRO A 333 -20.95 -12.15 -30.19
C PRO A 333 -20.74 -13.64 -30.48
N GLU A 334 -21.73 -14.27 -31.11
CA GLU A 334 -21.61 -15.63 -31.66
C GLU A 334 -20.48 -15.65 -32.70
N ILE A 335 -19.46 -16.47 -32.46
CA ILE A 335 -18.42 -16.79 -33.43
C ILE A 335 -18.93 -18.00 -34.22
N ASP A 336 -19.25 -17.77 -35.47
CA ASP A 336 -19.59 -18.80 -36.45
C ASP A 336 -18.31 -19.52 -36.87
N ILE A 337 -18.17 -20.78 -36.47
CA ILE A 337 -17.00 -21.61 -36.80
C ILE A 337 -17.35 -22.39 -38.07
N ASN A 338 -16.87 -21.93 -39.22
CA ASN A 338 -16.91 -22.73 -40.45
C ASN A 338 -15.89 -23.88 -40.32
N GLU A 339 -16.37 -25.12 -40.31
CA GLU A 339 -15.60 -26.36 -40.18
C GLU A 339 -14.88 -26.81 -41.47
N ASP A 340 -14.81 -25.99 -42.51
CA ASP A 340 -14.17 -26.35 -43.78
C ASP A 340 -12.96 -25.46 -44.06
N GLU A 341 -11.82 -25.72 -43.41
CA GLU A 341 -10.48 -25.39 -43.93
C GLU A 341 -9.37 -25.99 -43.04
N ILE A 342 -9.18 -27.31 -43.13
CA ILE A 342 -7.93 -27.97 -42.75
C ILE A 342 -7.21 -28.39 -44.04
N PRO A 343 -6.10 -27.74 -44.43
CA PRO A 343 -5.15 -28.33 -45.35
C PRO A 343 -4.09 -29.13 -44.59
N PHE A 344 -3.88 -30.36 -45.07
CA PHE A 344 -2.98 -31.42 -44.61
C PHE A 344 -1.57 -31.01 -44.18
#